data_AF-A0A350BRK4-F1
#
_entry.id   AF-A0A350BRK4-F1
#
_cell.length_a   1.000
_cell.length_b   1.000
_cell.length_c   1.000
_cell.angle_alpha   90.00
_cell.angle_beta   90.00
_cell.angle_gamma   90.00
#
_symmetry.space_group_name_H-M   'P 1'
#
loop_
_entity.id
_entity.type
_entity.pdbx_description
1 polymer ?
#
loop_
_entity_poly.entity_id
_entity_poly.type
_entity_poly.pdbx_seq_one_letter_code
_entity_poly.pdbx_strand_id
1 'polypeptide(L)' 'MDNSGLTALIILAIIAFFWFLPILVIISSRKTTGREKLAWILGVIFISWFAWIFYLLLALIKKK' A
#
# COMPACT_ATOMS: atom_id res chain seq x y z
N MET A 1 -12.66 -7.50 25.21
CA MET A 1 -12.49 -7.91 23.80
C MET A 1 -12.68 -9.40 23.75
N ASP A 2 -13.70 -9.84 23.02
CA ASP A 2 -13.81 -11.24 22.62
C ASP A 2 -12.60 -11.62 21.74
N ASN A 3 -12.20 -12.89 21.76
CA ASN A 3 -11.04 -13.37 21.02
C ASN A 3 -11.15 -13.06 19.50
N SER A 4 -12.37 -12.89 18.99
CA SER A 4 -12.67 -12.51 17.60
C SER A 4 -12.13 -11.11 17.25
N GLY A 5 -12.31 -10.12 18.14
CA GLY A 5 -11.80 -8.77 17.92
C GLY A 5 -10.26 -8.72 17.87
N LEU A 6 -9.60 -9.46 18.77
CA LEU A 6 -8.14 -9.58 18.76
C LEU A 6 -7.65 -10.26 17.47
N THR A 7 -8.35 -11.32 17.05
CA THR A 7 -8.01 -12.07 15.81
C THR A 7 -8.11 -11.18 14.57
N ALA A 8 -9.17 -10.37 14.48
CA ALA A 8 -9.34 -9.42 13.37
C ALA A 8 -8.22 -8.39 13.31
N LEU A 9 -7.79 -7.84 14.46
CA LEU A 9 -6.69 -6.88 14.53
C LEU A 9 -5.35 -7.51 14.11
N ILE A 10 -5.09 -8.76 14.50
CA ILE A 10 -3.88 -9.49 14.08
C ILE A 10 -3.88 -9.71 12.56
N ILE A 11 -5.00 -10.13 11.98
CA ILE A 11 -5.12 -10.33 10.53
C ILE A 11 -4.88 -9.00 9.78
N LEU A 12 -5.51 -7.91 10.23
CA LEU A 12 -5.30 -6.58 9.64
C LEU A 12 -3.84 -6.13 9.74
N ALA A 13 -3.18 -6.37 10.88
CA ALA A 13 -1.77 -6.04 11.06
C ALA A 13 -0.86 -6.84 10.10
N ILE A 14 -1.14 -8.13 9.90
CA ILE A 14 -0.41 -8.98 8.95
C ILE A 14 -0.60 -8.47 7.52
N ILE A 15 -1.84 -8.18 7.11
CA ILE A 15 -2.14 -7.65 5.77
C ILE A 15 -1.41 -6.31 5.55
N ALA A 16 -1.49 -5.40 6.53
CA ALA A 16 -0.77 -4.12 6.46
C ALA A 16 0.74 -4.33 6.34
N PHE A 17 1.32 -5.25 7.11
CA PHE A 17 2.75 -5.56 7.05
C PHE A 17 3.18 -6.05 5.66
N PHE A 18 2.45 -7.01 5.09
CA PHE A 18 2.71 -7.49 3.73
C PHE A 18 2.51 -6.41 2.67
N TRP A 19 1.56 -5.49 2.88
CA TRP A 19 1.33 -4.35 2.00
C TRP A 19 2.49 -3.34 2.01
N PHE A 20 3.16 -3.14 3.16
CA PHE A 20 4.34 -2.27 3.29
C PHE A 20 5.66 -2.95 2.86
N LEU A 21 5.67 -4.27 2.74
CA LEU A 21 6.84 -5.08 2.37
C LEU A 21 7.60 -4.59 1.12
N PRO A 22 6.96 -4.22 0.00
CA PRO A 22 7.68 -3.68 -1.17
C PRO A 22 8.45 -2.38 -0.85
N ILE A 23 7.90 -1.50 -0.01
CA ILE A 23 8.58 -0.27 0.42
C ILE A 23 9.79 -0.63 1.29
N LEU A 24 9.66 -1.59 2.21
CA LEU A 24 10.76 -2.07 3.05
C LEU A 24 11.88 -2.72 2.22
N VAL A 25 11.53 -3.52 1.21
CA VAL A 25 12.48 -4.14 0.28
C VAL A 25 13.27 -3.09 -0.47
N ILE A 26 12.59 -2.05 -0.97
CA ILE A 26 13.25 -0.93 -1.66
C ILE A 26 14.21 -0.24 -0.70
N ILE A 27 13.77 0.14 0.50
CA ILE A 27 14.59 0.85 1.51
C ILE A 27 15.79 0.01 1.96
N SER A 28 15.64 -1.30 2.14
CA SER A 28 16.72 -2.19 2.57
C SER A 28 17.70 -2.52 1.43
N SER A 29 17.32 -2.30 0.18
CA SER A 29 18.18 -2.62 -0.97
C SER A 29 19.39 -1.68 -1.03
N ARG A 30 20.57 -2.27 -1.20
CA ARG A 30 21.82 -1.57 -1.58
C ARG A 30 21.98 -1.41 -3.09
N LYS A 31 21.03 -1.91 -3.89
CA LYS A 31 21.10 -1.87 -5.36
C LYS A 31 20.71 -0.50 -5.93
N THR A 32 19.99 0.33 -5.18
CA THR A 32 19.49 1.64 -5.63
C THR A 32 20.12 2.77 -4.80
N THR A 33 20.49 3.85 -5.48
CA THR A 33 21.07 5.05 -4.84
C THR A 33 19.98 5.96 -4.27
N GLY A 34 20.33 6.92 -3.39
CA GLY A 34 19.36 7.71 -2.61
C GLY A 34 18.22 8.36 -3.44
N ARG A 35 18.53 8.91 -4.62
CA ARG A 35 17.52 9.51 -5.51
C ARG A 35 16.67 8.47 -6.23
N GLU A 36 17.29 7.39 -6.72
CA GLU A 36 16.58 6.29 -7.38
C GLU A 36 15.63 5.58 -6.40
N LYS A 37 16.06 5.42 -5.15
CA LYS A 37 15.26 4.83 -4.07
C LYS A 37 13.98 5.64 -3.83
N LEU A 38 14.06 6.98 -3.83
CA LEU A 38 12.89 7.85 -3.71
C LEU A 38 11.94 7.71 -4.91
N ALA A 39 12.47 7.62 -6.13
CA ALA A 39 11.66 7.40 -7.33
C ALA A 39 10.92 6.06 -7.28
N TRP A 40 11.58 5.00 -6.81
CA TRP A 40 10.96 3.68 -6.64
C TRP A 40 9.89 3.67 -5.55
N ILE A 41 10.14 4.29 -4.39
CA ILE A 41 9.13 4.42 -3.33
C ILE A 41 7.91 5.19 -3.83
N LEU A 42 8.14 6.31 -4.53
CA LEU A 42 7.06 7.11 -5.12
C LEU A 42 6.25 6.28 -6.13
N GLY A 43 6.92 5.54 -7.02
CA GLY A 43 6.26 4.66 -7.98
C GLY A 43 5.40 3.56 -7.33
N VAL A 44 5.93 2.90 -6.28
CA VAL A 44 5.18 1.88 -5.53
C VAL A 44 3.97 2.46 -4.82
N ILE A 45 4.11 3.62 -4.18
CA ILE A 45 2.98 4.30 -3.51
C ILE A 45 1.91 4.68 -4.55
N PHE A 46 2.33 5.25 -5.69
CA PHE A 46 1.41 5.59 -6.77
C PHE A 46 0.61 4.38 -7.23
N ILE A 47 1.27 3.28 -7.61
CA ILE A 47 0.61 2.06 -8.10
C ILE A 47 -0.31 1.45 -7.02
N SER A 48 0.12 1.44 -5.77
CA SER A 48 -0.62 0.82 -4.67
C SER A 48 -1.90 1.59 -4.31
N TRP A 49 -1.89 2.93 -4.44
CA TRP A 49 -3.05 3.79 -4.17
C TRP A 49 -3.87 4.16 -5.42
N PHE A 50 -3.37 3.89 -6.63
CA PHE A 50 -4.01 4.33 -7.87
C PHE A 50 -5.42 3.76 -8.08
N ALA A 51 -5.68 2.55 -7.57
CA ALA A 51 -7.00 1.92 -7.64
C ALA A 51 -8.10 2.78 -6.98
N TRP A 52 -7.77 3.55 -5.95
CA TRP A 52 -8.72 4.40 -5.25
C TRP A 52 -9.07 5.66 -6.05
N ILE A 53 -8.08 6.22 -6.75
CA ILE A 53 -8.28 7.34 -7.68
C ILE A 53 -9.22 6.92 -8.81
N PHE A 54 -9.00 5.73 -9.40
CA PHE A 54 -9.91 5.19 -10.40
C PHE A 54 -11.30 4.89 -9.85
N TYR A 55 -11.42 4.38 -8.63
CA TYR A 55 -12.71 4.17 -7.99
C TYR A 55 -13.49 5.49 -7.89
N LEU A 56 -12.86 6.60 -7.47
CA LEU A 56 -13.51 7.91 -7.42
C LEU A 56 -13.88 8.43 -8.81
N LEU A 57 -13.00 8.29 -9.79
CA LEU A 57 -13.27 8.67 -11.18
C LEU A 57 -14.45 7.88 -11.78
N LEU A 58 -14.50 6.56 -11.57
CA LEU A 58 -15.55 5.67 -12.06
C LEU A 58 -16.86 5.86 -11.27
N ALA A 59 -16.78 6.10 -9.97
CA ALA A 59 -17.94 6.41 -9.13
C ALA A 59 -18.66 7.67 -9.62
N LEU A 60 -17.91 8.69 -10.06
CA LEU A 60 -18.47 9.92 -10.63
C LEU A 60 -18.96 9.76 -12.09
N ILE A 61 -18.61 8.68 -12.78
CA ILE A 61 -19.00 8.41 -14.17
C ILE A 61 -20.39 7.77 -14.29
N LYS A 62 -20.90 7.13 -13.23
CA LYS A 62 -22.33 6.81 -13.16
C LYS A 62 -23.11 8.08 -12.81
N LYS A 63 -23.50 8.83 -13.85
CA LYS A 63 -24.70 9.65 -13.77
C LYS A 63 -25.87 8.75 -13.38
N LYS A 64 -26.71 9.28 -12.47
CA LYS A 64 -28.05 8.77 -12.20
C LYS A 64 -28.80 8.49 -13.50
#